data_AF-Q9CTC4-F1
#
_entry.id   AF-Q9CTC4-F1
#
_cell.length_a   1.000
_cell.length_b   1.000
_cell.length_c   1.000
_cell.angle_alpha   90.00
_cell.angle_beta   90.00
_cell.angle_gamma   90.00
#
_symmetry.space_group_name_H-M   'P 1'
#
loop_
_entity.id
_entity.type
_entity.pdbx_description
1 polymer ?
#
loop_
_entity_poly.entity_id
_entity_poly.type
_entity_poly.pdbx_seq_one_letter_code
_entity_poly.pdbx_strand_id
1 'polypeptide(L)' 'KARLIYEDYVSILSPKEVSLDSRVREGINRKMQEPSPHTFDDAQLQIYTLMHRDSYPRFLTSPTYRSLLLQGAPQSSEA' A
#
# COMPACT_ATOMS: atom_id res chain seq x y z
N LYS A 1 0.11 17.98 2.27
CA LYS A 1 0.03 16.53 1.91
C LYS A 1 0.16 15.62 3.14
N ALA A 2 1.17 15.80 4.00
CA ALA A 2 1.37 14.94 5.17
C ALA A 2 0.14 14.79 6.08
N ARG A 3 -0.58 15.88 6.41
CA ARG A 3 -1.82 15.82 7.20
C ARG A 3 -2.90 14.94 6.58
N LEU A 4 -3.13 15.05 5.27
CA LEU A 4 -4.12 14.22 4.57
C LEU A 4 -3.75 12.74 4.63
N ILE A 5 -2.47 12.40 4.43
CA ILE A 5 -2.00 11.00 4.54
C ILE A 5 -2.20 10.49 5.98
N TYR A 6 -1.90 11.33 6.96
CA TYR A 6 -2.08 10.98 8.36
C TYR A 6 -3.57 10.73 8.70
N GLU A 7 -4.44 11.66 8.33
CA GLU A 7 -5.88 11.57 8.60
C GLU A 7 -6.52 10.38 7.90
N ASP A 8 -6.16 10.12 6.64
CA ASP A 8 -6.75 9.02 5.88
C ASP A 8 -6.16 7.65 6.27
N TYR A 9 -4.86 7.52 6.51
CA TYR A 9 -4.22 6.20 6.57
C TYR A 9 -3.56 5.87 7.92
N VAL A 10 -3.25 6.86 8.76
CA VAL A 10 -2.55 6.64 10.05
C VAL A 10 -3.48 6.77 11.25
N SER A 11 -4.45 7.67 11.17
CA SER A 11 -5.43 7.90 12.23
C SER A 11 -6.26 6.65 12.52
N ILE A 12 -6.34 6.27 13.79
CA ILE A 12 -7.13 5.12 14.27
C ILE A 12 -8.65 5.31 14.13
N LEU A 13 -9.06 6.54 13.80
CA LEU A 13 -10.46 6.88 13.57
C LEU A 13 -10.81 6.83 12.08
N SER A 14 -9.84 6.58 11.21
CA SER A 14 -10.07 6.55 9.77
C SER A 14 -10.63 5.22 9.31
N PRO A 15 -11.66 5.20 8.43
CA PRO A 15 -12.11 3.97 7.79
C PRO A 15 -11.08 3.39 6.81
N LYS A 16 -10.04 4.14 6.45
CA LYS A 16 -8.95 3.73 5.56
C LYS A 16 -7.63 3.50 6.31
N GLU A 17 -7.68 3.39 7.64
CA GLU A 17 -6.51 3.09 8.47
C GLU A 17 -5.76 1.86 7.91
N VAL A 18 -4.45 2.00 7.73
CA VAL A 18 -3.60 0.88 7.36
C VAL A 18 -2.99 0.24 8.61
N SER A 19 -2.80 -1.08 8.57
CA SER A 19 -2.22 -1.83 9.69
C SER A 19 -0.74 -1.44 9.87
N LEU A 20 -0.43 -0.73 10.96
CA LEU A 20 0.92 -0.30 11.32
C LEU A 20 1.32 -0.82 12.69
N ASP A 21 2.62 -1.10 12.86
CA ASP A 21 3.16 -1.41 14.18
C ASP A 21 3.12 -0.17 15.06
N SER A 22 2.87 -0.37 16.36
CA SER A 22 2.76 0.73 17.33
C SER A 22 3.98 1.67 17.31
N ARG A 23 5.19 1.11 17.22
CA ARG A 23 6.44 1.88 17.13
C ARG A 23 6.52 2.75 15.88
N VAL A 24 6.05 2.25 14.75
CA VAL A 24 6.04 3.00 13.48
C VAL A 24 5.05 4.16 13.59
N ARG A 25 3.86 3.91 14.13
CA ARG A 25 2.85 4.95 14.37
C ARG A 25 3.35 6.04 15.31
N GLU A 26 3.96 5.68 16.44
CA GLU A 26 4.58 6.64 17.37
C GLU A 26 5.66 7.48 16.67
N GLY A 27 6.47 6.84 15.81
CA GLY A 27 7.46 7.53 14.99
C GLY A 27 6.85 8.60 14.08
N ILE A 28 5.74 8.28 13.41
CA ILE A 28 4.99 9.23 12.58
C ILE A 28 4.44 10.36 13.45
N ASN A 29 3.78 10.05 14.57
CA ASN A 29 3.16 11.04 15.46
C ASN A 29 4.16 12.12 15.92
N ARG A 30 5.40 11.71 16.20
CA ARG A 30 6.50 12.63 16.52
C ARG A 30 6.94 13.45 15.30
N LYS A 31 7.17 12.81 14.15
CA LYS A 31 7.58 13.48 12.89
C LYS A 31 6.49 14.43 12.35
N MET A 32 5.23 14.27 12.77
CA MET A 32 4.12 15.13 12.35
C MET A 32 4.13 16.52 12.98
N GLN A 33 4.97 16.77 13.99
CA GLN A 33 5.22 18.12 14.52
C GLN A 33 5.92 19.01 13.48
N GLU A 34 6.87 18.44 12.75
CA GLU A 34 7.57 19.08 11.64
C GLU A 34 7.70 18.09 10.47
N PRO A 35 6.65 17.94 9.65
CA PRO A 35 6.62 16.93 8.59
C PRO A 35 7.69 17.19 7.53
N SER A 36 8.38 16.13 7.14
CA SER A 36 9.33 16.13 6.03
C SER A 36 8.87 15.16 4.94
N PRO A 37 9.50 15.16 3.76
CA PRO A 37 9.24 14.13 2.74
C PRO A 37 9.42 12.70 3.25
N HIS A 38 10.20 12.50 4.32
CA HIS A 38 10.55 11.21 4.92
C HIS A 38 9.69 10.82 6.12
N THR A 39 8.61 11.57 6.40
CA THR A 39 7.74 11.34 7.57
C THR A 39 7.16 9.93 7.59
N PHE A 40 6.91 9.33 6.43
CA PHE A 40 6.19 8.05 6.29
C PHE A 40 7.04 6.90 5.76
N ASP A 41 8.36 7.05 5.61
CA ASP A 41 9.22 6.05 4.96
C ASP A 41 9.13 4.68 5.64
N ASP A 42 9.19 4.65 6.97
CA ASP A 42 9.10 3.43 7.77
C ASP A 42 7.73 2.73 7.58
N ALA A 43 6.65 3.52 7.55
CA ALA A 43 5.30 3.00 7.32
C ALA A 43 5.10 2.50 5.90
N GLN A 44 5.65 3.21 4.91
CA GLN A 44 5.58 2.81 3.52
C GLN A 44 6.29 1.46 3.32
N LEU A 45 7.47 1.27 3.92
CA LEU A 45 8.19 0.00 3.88
C LEU A 45 7.40 -1.14 4.55
N GLN A 46 6.78 -0.87 5.70
CA GLN A 46 5.95 -1.84 6.40
C GLN A 46 4.75 -2.28 5.54
N ILE A 47 3.98 -1.32 5.01
CA ILE A 47 2.81 -1.61 4.18
C ILE A 47 3.21 -2.32 2.88
N TYR A 48 4.30 -1.88 2.25
CA TYR A 48 4.82 -2.57 1.07
C TYR A 48 5.14 -4.04 1.37
N THR A 49 5.84 -4.31 2.47
CA THR A 49 6.20 -5.67 2.88
C THR A 49 4.97 -6.51 3.18
N LEU A 50 3.97 -5.93 3.86
CA LEU A 50 2.70 -6.57 4.14
C LEU A 50 1.96 -6.96 2.85
N MET A 51 1.83 -6.02 1.91
CA MET A 51 1.21 -6.29 0.61
C MET A 51 1.98 -7.35 -0.17
N HIS A 52 3.31 -7.28 -0.18
CA HIS A 52 4.15 -8.24 -0.91
C HIS A 52 3.99 -9.67 -0.39
N ARG A 53 3.83 -9.84 0.93
CA ARG A 53 3.70 -11.16 1.57
C ARG A 53 2.29 -11.74 1.50
N ASP A 54 1.26 -10.90 1.44
CA ASP A 54 -0.13 -11.35 1.53
C ASP A 54 -0.95 -11.03 0.26
N SER A 55 -1.26 -9.75 0.02
CA SER A 55 -2.12 -9.35 -1.09
C SER A 55 -1.55 -9.67 -2.47
N TYR A 56 -0.23 -9.54 -2.64
CA TYR A 56 0.44 -9.72 -3.92
C TYR A 56 0.37 -11.16 -4.47
N PRO A 57 0.77 -12.22 -3.72
CA PRO A 57 0.63 -13.59 -4.22
C PRO A 57 -0.83 -13.98 -4.47
N ARG A 58 -1.77 -13.47 -3.67
CA ARG A 58 -3.22 -13.65 -3.91
C ARG A 58 -3.67 -12.95 -5.18
N PHE A 59 -3.17 -11.75 -5.45
CA PHE A 59 -3.47 -11.02 -6.68
C PHE A 59 -2.98 -11.78 -7.92
N LEU A 60 -1.76 -12.32 -7.91
CA LEU A 60 -1.22 -13.09 -9.04
C LEU A 60 -2.01 -14.36 -9.37
N THR A 61 -2.69 -14.95 -8.39
CA THR A 61 -3.56 -16.11 -8.60
C THR A 61 -5.01 -15.74 -8.89
N SER A 62 -5.39 -14.47 -8.72
CA SER A 62 -6.76 -14.00 -8.87
C SER A 62 -7.25 -14.03 -10.33
N PRO A 63 -8.57 -14.21 -10.55
CA PRO A 63 -9.18 -14.06 -11.88
C PRO A 63 -8.93 -12.69 -12.51
N THR A 64 -8.82 -11.64 -11.70
CA THR A 64 -8.54 -10.27 -12.15
C THR A 64 -7.21 -10.21 -12.89
N TYR A 65 -6.14 -10.72 -12.28
CA TYR A 65 -4.82 -10.73 -12.90
C TYR A 65 -4.78 -11.63 -14.14
N ARG A 66 -5.40 -12.82 -14.09
CA ARG A 66 -5.49 -13.73 -15.24
C ARG A 66 -6.22 -13.10 -16.43
N SER A 67 -7.29 -12.35 -16.18
CA SER A 67 -8.05 -11.66 -17.23
C SER A 67 -7.20 -10.60 -17.93
N LEU A 68 -6.37 -9.87 -17.18
CA LEU A 68 -5.43 -8.89 -17.74
C LEU A 68 -4.36 -9.55 -18.62
N LEU A 69 -3.85 -10.72 -18.23
CA LEU A 69 -2.90 -11.48 -19.05
C LEU A 69 -3.52 -11.94 -20.38
N LEU A 70 -4.79 -12.35 -20.36
CA LEU A 70 -5.52 -12.79 -21.56
C LEU A 70 -5.85 -11.62 -22.49
N GLN A 71 -6.10 -10.41 -21.95
CA GLN A 71 -6.28 -9.19 -22.74
C GLN A 71 -4.97 -8.67 -23.36
N GLY A 72 -3.83 -8.97 -22.74
CA GLY A 72 -2.50 -8.61 -23.23
C GLY A 72 -1.84 -9.65 -24.14
N ALA A 73 -2.45 -10.83 -24.32
CA ALA A 73 -1.93 -11.84 -25.23
C ALA A 73 -2.09 -11.34 -26.68
N PRO A 74 -1.03 -11.31 -27.51
CA PRO A 74 -1.20 -11.07 -28.93
C PRO A 74 -2.14 -12.16 -29.45
N GLN A 75 -3.25 -11.74 -30.06
CA GLN A 75 -4.09 -12.61 -30.89
C GLN A 75 -3.12 -13.28 -31.85
N SER A 76 -2.89 -14.59 -31.68
CA SER A 76 -2.15 -15.37 -32.65
C SER A 76 -3.01 -15.33 -33.90
N SER A 77 -2.66 -14.47 -34.86
CA SER A 77 -3.22 -14.54 -36.20
C SER A 77 -2.78 -15.88 -36.78
N GLU A 78 -3.61 -16.91 -36.63
CA GLU A 78 -3.59 -18.05 -37.54
C GLU A 78 -3.97 -17.51 -38.92
N ALA A 79 -2.99 -17.48 -39.82
CA ALA A 79 -3.14 -17.33 -41.26
C ALA A 79 -2.28 -18.41 -41.94
#